data_AF-A0A8X6M5V8-F1
#
_entry.id   AF-A0A8X6M5V8-F1
#
_cell.length_a   1.000
_cell.length_b   1.000
_cell.length_c   1.000
_cell.angle_alpha   90.00
_cell.angle_beta   90.00
_cell.angle_gamma   90.00
#
_symmetry.space_group_name_H-M   'P 1'
#
loop_
_entity.id
_entity.type
_entity.pdbx_description
1 polymer ?
#
loop_
_entity_poly.entity_id
_entity_poly.type
_entity_poly.pdbx_seq_one_letter_code
_entity_poly.pdbx_strand_id
1 'polypeptide(L)'
;MAKTKWKCLLLFTLLCFVRSQDLTSETCPTTESNFAQIEPDADVVVGAVLQMHQPGQGIFGCGAPSTEGVQYFEAMRWAINALNQKSGEVAGVSVSDSFIPGVKIGLHVYDSCGHKELAMRYMTELFPIMKSGSSECSDLKDNSSSVIGT
;
A
#
# COMPACT_ATOMS: atom_id res chain seq x y z
N MET A 1 13.35 56.55 33.68
CA MET A 1 13.94 55.62 32.69
C MET A 1 13.77 54.12 33.04
N ALA A 2 12.66 53.70 33.66
CA ALA A 2 12.47 52.28 34.07
C ALA A 2 11.47 51.49 33.19
N LYS A 3 10.57 52.17 32.46
CA LYS A 3 9.47 51.52 31.73
C LYS A 3 9.88 50.89 30.38
N THR A 4 10.98 51.34 29.78
CA THR A 4 11.48 50.81 28.49
C THR A 4 12.16 49.46 28.65
N LYS A 5 12.79 49.19 29.81
CA LYS A 5 13.49 47.92 30.07
C LYS A 5 12.54 46.75 30.26
N TRP A 6 11.36 46.96 30.86
CA TRP A 6 10.35 45.91 31.05
C TRP A 6 9.72 45.49 29.72
N LYS A 7 9.44 46.46 28.82
CA LYS A 7 8.88 46.14 27.49
C LYS A 7 9.84 45.31 26.63
N CYS A 8 11.15 45.57 26.69
CA CYS A 8 12.13 44.73 26.00
C CYS A 8 12.26 43.33 26.63
N LEU A 9 12.14 43.22 27.96
CA LEU A 9 12.20 41.93 28.65
C LEU A 9 11.00 41.04 28.32
N LEU A 10 9.80 41.62 28.21
CA LEU A 10 8.58 40.92 27.78
C LEU A 10 8.61 40.50 26.31
N LEU A 11 9.25 41.31 25.44
CA LEU A 11 9.43 40.95 24.03
C LEU A 11 10.42 39.79 23.86
N PHE A 12 11.47 39.75 24.68
CA PHE A 12 12.49 38.69 24.65
C PHE A 12 11.96 37.35 25.18
N THR A 13 11.13 37.36 26.23
CA THR A 13 10.48 36.13 26.73
C THR A 13 9.44 35.58 25.76
N LEU A 14 8.69 36.43 25.05
CA LEU A 14 7.74 35.97 24.02
C LEU A 14 8.45 35.32 22.81
N LEU A 15 9.66 35.78 22.46
CA LEU A 15 10.48 35.20 21.40
C LEU A 15 11.12 33.85 21.78
N CYS A 16 11.34 33.58 23.07
CA CYS A 16 11.87 32.30 23.55
C CYS A 16 10.85 31.16 23.58
N PHE A 17 9.55 31.45 23.73
CA PHE A 17 8.49 30.42 23.67
C PHE A 17 8.25 29.85 22.26
N VAL A 18 8.90 30.39 21.22
CA VAL A 18 8.70 29.97 19.82
C VAL A 18 9.71 28.91 19.38
N ARG A 19 10.60 28.40 20.25
CA ARG A 19 11.55 27.34 19.90
C ARG A 19 11.61 26.20 20.90
N SER A 20 10.70 25.25 20.70
CA SER A 20 11.02 23.84 20.42
C SER A 20 9.70 23.10 20.18
N GLN A 21 9.19 23.16 18.96
CA GLN A 21 8.54 21.96 18.45
C GLN A 21 9.70 21.08 18.01
N ASP A 22 10.01 20.05 18.80
CA ASP A 22 10.57 18.84 18.23
C ASP A 22 9.54 18.41 17.19
N LEU A 23 9.77 18.80 15.93
CA LEU A 23 9.24 18.03 14.82
C LEU A 23 9.92 16.68 14.98
N THR A 24 9.23 15.77 15.67
CA THR A 24 9.42 14.34 15.47
C THR A 24 9.66 14.17 13.99
N SER A 25 10.79 13.57 13.64
CA SER A 25 11.11 13.19 12.28
C SER A 25 9.94 12.35 11.76
N GLU A 26 8.94 13.01 11.16
CA GLU A 26 8.02 12.44 10.21
C GLU A 26 8.96 11.95 9.12
N THR A 27 9.36 10.69 9.27
CA THR A 27 10.07 9.97 8.24
C THR A 27 9.09 10.03 7.10
N CYS A 28 9.36 10.86 6.08
CA CYS A 28 8.47 10.99 4.93
C CYS A 28 8.05 9.57 4.53
N PRO A 29 6.75 9.22 4.55
CA PRO A 29 6.33 7.87 4.26
C PRO A 29 6.90 7.55 2.88
N THR A 30 7.86 6.63 2.87
CA THR A 30 8.44 6.12 1.64
C THR A 30 7.27 5.69 0.78
N THR A 31 7.24 6.15 -0.47
CA THR A 31 6.13 6.06 -1.43
C THR A 31 5.65 4.63 -1.75
N GLU A 32 6.04 3.62 -0.97
CA GLU A 32 5.64 2.21 -1.10
C GLU A 32 5.18 1.59 0.24
N SER A 33 4.65 2.36 1.19
CA SER A 33 4.24 1.81 2.50
C SER A 33 3.13 0.75 2.45
N ASN A 34 2.38 0.70 1.35
CA ASN A 34 1.20 -0.16 1.21
C ASN A 34 1.41 -1.27 0.19
N PHE A 35 2.66 -1.57 -0.20
CA PHE A 35 2.97 -2.62 -1.16
C PHE A 35 4.09 -3.52 -0.63
N ALA A 36 3.91 -4.83 -0.77
CA ALA A 36 4.91 -5.83 -0.43
C ALA A 36 5.10 -6.78 -1.62
N GLN A 37 6.36 -7.03 -1.97
CA GLN A 37 6.74 -7.94 -3.05
C GLN A 37 7.63 -9.07 -2.52
N ILE A 38 7.29 -10.30 -2.87
CA ILE A 38 8.02 -11.54 -2.56
C ILE A 38 8.39 -12.22 -3.88
N GLU A 39 9.65 -12.67 -4.00
CA GLU A 39 10.24 -13.21 -5.24
C GLU A 39 10.08 -12.25 -6.43
N PRO A 40 10.81 -11.12 -6.46
CA PRO A 40 10.63 -10.09 -7.49
C PRO A 40 11.02 -10.53 -8.91
N ASP A 41 11.82 -11.58 -9.02
CA ASP A 41 12.30 -12.23 -10.24
C ASP A 41 11.47 -13.49 -10.62
N ALA A 42 10.29 -13.66 -10.04
CA ALA A 42 9.40 -14.78 -10.33
C ALA A 42 8.84 -14.76 -11.76
N ASP A 43 8.58 -15.95 -12.30
CA ASP A 43 8.00 -16.14 -13.63
C ASP A 43 6.50 -15.79 -13.66
N VAL A 44 5.80 -16.07 -12.55
CA VAL A 44 4.38 -15.78 -12.36
C VAL A 44 4.15 -15.11 -11.01
N VAL A 45 3.19 -14.20 -10.94
CA VAL A 45 2.92 -13.42 -9.72
C VAL A 45 1.47 -13.58 -9.30
N VAL A 46 1.28 -13.91 -8.02
CA VAL A 46 -0.04 -13.85 -7.36
C VAL A 46 -0.24 -12.44 -6.82
N GLY A 47 -1.30 -11.77 -7.24
CA GLY A 47 -1.71 -10.47 -6.71
C GLY A 47 -2.71 -10.62 -5.57
N ALA A 48 -2.53 -9.87 -4.48
CA ALA A 48 -3.44 -9.82 -3.35
C ALA A 48 -3.69 -8.39 -2.88
N VAL A 49 -4.92 -8.12 -2.44
CA VAL A 49 -5.28 -6.89 -1.72
C VAL A 49 -5.78 -7.31 -0.35
N LEU A 50 -5.07 -6.90 0.69
CA LEU A 50 -5.38 -7.25 2.07
C LEU A 50 -5.69 -6.00 2.90
N GLN A 51 -6.24 -6.20 4.09
CA GLN A 51 -6.30 -5.17 5.13
C GLN A 51 -5.24 -5.50 6.18
N MET A 52 -3.98 -5.12 5.92
CA MET A 52 -2.87 -5.37 6.83
C MET A 52 -2.82 -4.36 7.97
N HIS A 53 -3.34 -3.14 7.75
CA HIS A 53 -3.55 -2.14 8.79
C HIS A 53 -5.04 -1.81 8.96
N GLN A 54 -5.40 -1.35 10.16
CA GLN A 54 -6.71 -0.75 10.42
C GLN A 54 -6.83 0.62 9.72
N PRO A 55 -8.03 1.17 9.51
CA PRO A 55 -8.19 2.54 9.05
C PRO A 55 -7.52 3.54 10.00
N GLY A 56 -6.70 4.44 9.46
CA GLY A 56 -6.00 5.50 10.18
C GLY A 56 -6.66 6.87 10.01
N GLN A 57 -5.94 7.93 10.40
CA GLN A 57 -6.41 9.31 10.24
C GLN A 57 -6.30 9.78 8.79
N GLY A 58 -7.13 10.75 8.40
CA GLY A 58 -7.18 11.26 7.03
C GLY A 58 -8.07 10.41 6.11
N ILE A 59 -8.03 10.68 4.80
CA ILE A 59 -8.95 10.07 3.83
C ILE A 59 -8.56 8.61 3.54
N PHE A 60 -7.26 8.33 3.44
CA PHE A 60 -6.72 7.01 3.08
C PHE A 60 -5.57 6.60 4.01
N GLY A 61 -5.53 7.14 5.23
CA GLY A 61 -4.47 6.82 6.18
C GLY A 61 -4.61 5.40 6.73
N CYS A 62 -3.48 4.82 7.06
CA CYS A 62 -3.38 3.51 7.70
C CYS A 62 -3.11 3.70 9.20
N GLY A 63 -3.74 2.86 10.00
CA GLY A 63 -3.63 2.83 11.46
C GLY A 63 -2.70 1.72 11.93
N ALA A 64 -2.99 1.15 13.11
CA ALA A 64 -2.20 0.05 13.65
C ALA A 64 -2.35 -1.23 12.79
N PRO A 65 -1.34 -2.13 12.78
CA PRO A 65 -1.44 -3.43 12.11
C PRO A 65 -2.64 -4.24 12.59
N SER A 66 -3.34 -4.87 11.64
CA SER A 66 -4.38 -5.85 11.89
C SER A 66 -3.75 -7.22 12.11
N THR A 67 -4.06 -7.89 13.23
CA THR A 67 -3.57 -9.26 13.48
C THR A 67 -3.99 -10.22 12.37
N GLU A 68 -5.24 -10.13 11.93
CA GLU A 68 -5.78 -10.96 10.86
C GLU A 68 -5.10 -10.66 9.52
N GLY A 69 -4.91 -9.38 9.19
CA GLY A 69 -4.24 -8.98 7.96
C GLY A 69 -2.79 -9.46 7.88
N VAL A 70 -2.05 -9.35 8.97
CA VAL A 70 -0.68 -9.86 9.08
C VAL A 70 -0.65 -11.39 8.99
N GLN A 71 -1.60 -12.08 9.63
CA GLN A 71 -1.71 -13.54 9.52
C GLN A 71 -1.96 -13.99 8.08
N TYR A 72 -2.84 -13.31 7.34
CA TYR A 72 -3.08 -13.63 5.93
C TYR A 72 -1.85 -13.37 5.07
N PHE A 73 -1.16 -12.25 5.29
CA PHE A 73 0.08 -11.95 4.58
C PHE A 73 1.14 -13.03 4.80
N GLU A 74 1.42 -13.39 6.06
CA GLU A 74 2.43 -14.40 6.38
C GLU A 74 2.02 -15.81 5.93
N ALA A 75 0.73 -16.16 5.97
CA ALA A 75 0.23 -17.42 5.43
C ALA A 75 0.45 -17.51 3.90
N MET A 76 0.18 -16.43 3.15
CA MET A 76 0.46 -16.39 1.72
C MET A 76 1.95 -16.44 1.43
N ARG A 77 2.77 -15.67 2.15
CA ARG A 77 4.23 -15.70 2.02
C ARG A 77 4.79 -17.09 2.27
N TRP A 78 4.31 -17.76 3.32
CA TRP A 78 4.68 -19.13 3.63
C TRP A 78 4.27 -20.09 2.50
N ALA A 79 3.06 -19.95 1.95
CA ALA A 79 2.59 -20.78 0.84
C ALA A 79 3.47 -20.62 -0.41
N ILE A 80 3.86 -19.39 -0.75
CA ILE A 80 4.79 -19.12 -1.85
C ILE A 80 6.13 -19.81 -1.62
N ASN A 81 6.69 -19.70 -0.41
CA ASN A 81 7.94 -20.38 -0.06
C ASN A 81 7.83 -21.90 -0.15
N ALA A 82 6.71 -22.48 0.31
CA ALA A 82 6.45 -23.91 0.22
C ALA A 82 6.33 -24.37 -1.24
N LEU A 83 5.67 -23.60 -2.10
CA LEU A 83 5.53 -23.92 -3.53
C LEU A 83 6.85 -23.80 -4.29
N ASN A 84 7.73 -22.88 -3.90
CA ASN A 84 9.04 -22.69 -4.52
C ASN A 84 10.14 -23.57 -3.91
N GLN A 85 9.82 -24.46 -2.96
CA GLN A 85 10.84 -25.29 -2.31
C GLN A 85 11.49 -26.25 -3.32
N LYS A 86 12.82 -26.43 -3.25
CA LYS A 86 13.56 -27.26 -4.21
C LYS A 86 13.46 -28.77 -3.94
N SER A 87 12.92 -29.14 -2.78
CA SER A 87 12.70 -30.52 -2.37
C SER A 87 11.88 -30.55 -1.08
N GLY A 88 11.15 -31.63 -0.83
CA GLY A 88 10.45 -31.84 0.44
C GLY A 88 9.06 -32.40 0.22
N GLU A 89 8.12 -32.03 1.07
CA GLU A 89 6.71 -32.38 0.94
C GLU A 89 5.87 -31.10 0.89
N VAL A 90 4.96 -30.99 -0.07
CA VAL A 90 3.95 -29.91 -0.15
C VAL A 90 2.59 -30.58 -0.17
N ALA A 91 1.75 -30.27 0.83
CA ALA A 91 0.38 -30.80 0.92
C ALA A 91 0.28 -32.34 0.80
N GLY A 92 1.20 -33.08 1.41
CA GLY A 92 1.21 -34.55 1.35
C GLY A 92 1.90 -35.14 0.10
N VAL A 93 2.42 -34.30 -0.79
CA VAL A 93 3.08 -34.71 -2.04
C VAL A 93 4.58 -34.46 -1.94
N SER A 94 5.39 -35.51 -2.10
CA SER A 94 6.84 -35.37 -2.17
C SER A 94 7.23 -34.68 -3.48
N VAL A 95 7.99 -33.60 -3.38
CA VAL A 95 8.51 -32.81 -4.51
C VAL A 95 10.03 -32.91 -4.54
N SER A 96 10.59 -33.10 -5.74
CA SER A 96 12.04 -33.15 -5.99
C SER A 96 12.58 -31.88 -6.69
N ASP A 97 11.69 -30.91 -6.90
CA ASP A 97 11.94 -29.56 -7.41
C ASP A 97 10.83 -28.64 -6.85
N SER A 98 10.70 -27.40 -7.33
CA SER A 98 9.51 -26.58 -7.10
C SER A 98 8.21 -27.34 -7.42
N PHE A 99 7.12 -27.02 -6.71
CA PHE A 99 5.84 -27.71 -6.87
C PHE A 99 5.35 -27.69 -8.33
N ILE A 100 5.60 -26.58 -9.03
CA ILE A 100 5.52 -26.50 -10.49
C ILE A 100 6.96 -26.46 -11.02
N PRO A 101 7.47 -27.53 -11.66
CA PRO A 101 8.85 -27.60 -12.10
C PRO A 101 9.21 -26.48 -13.08
N GLY A 102 10.35 -25.81 -12.82
CA GLY A 102 10.85 -24.72 -13.67
C GLY A 102 10.05 -23.42 -13.62
N VAL A 103 9.11 -23.28 -12.68
CA VAL A 103 8.32 -22.05 -12.49
C VAL A 103 8.50 -21.54 -11.07
N LYS A 104 8.98 -20.31 -10.95
CA LYS A 104 9.07 -19.56 -9.68
C LYS A 104 7.83 -18.68 -9.53
N ILE A 105 7.14 -18.81 -8.40
CA ILE A 105 5.94 -18.04 -8.09
C ILE A 105 6.30 -16.88 -7.16
N GLY A 106 5.84 -15.67 -7.47
CA GLY A 106 5.98 -14.48 -6.65
C GLY A 106 4.66 -14.00 -6.09
N LEU A 107 4.73 -13.00 -5.23
CA LEU A 107 3.55 -12.43 -4.57
C LEU A 107 3.66 -10.91 -4.50
N HIS A 108 2.59 -10.24 -4.92
CA HIS A 108 2.39 -8.79 -4.86
C HIS A 108 1.21 -8.53 -3.94
N VAL A 109 1.44 -7.91 -2.78
CA VAL A 109 0.38 -7.61 -1.81
C VAL A 109 0.23 -6.12 -1.64
N TYR A 110 -0.99 -5.61 -1.82
CA TYR A 110 -1.34 -4.24 -1.51
C TYR A 110 -2.15 -4.16 -0.21
N ASP A 111 -1.85 -3.16 0.63
CA ASP A 111 -2.61 -2.86 1.83
C ASP A 111 -3.71 -1.83 1.56
N SER A 112 -4.96 -2.28 1.59
CA SER A 112 -6.13 -1.42 1.51
C SER A 112 -6.36 -0.56 2.75
N CYS A 113 -5.72 -0.90 3.88
CA CYS A 113 -5.93 -0.26 5.18
C CYS A 113 -7.40 -0.19 5.62
N GLY A 114 -8.25 -1.07 5.08
CA GLY A 114 -9.69 -1.10 5.34
C GLY A 114 -10.52 -0.11 4.54
N HIS A 115 -9.90 0.60 3.59
CA HIS A 115 -10.58 1.57 2.73
C HIS A 115 -10.98 0.92 1.40
N LYS A 116 -12.27 0.98 1.08
CA LYS A 116 -12.83 0.39 -0.14
C LYS A 116 -12.22 0.99 -1.40
N GLU A 117 -11.99 2.29 -1.42
CA GLU A 117 -11.46 3.03 -2.56
C GLU A 117 -10.01 2.64 -2.83
N LEU A 118 -9.21 2.43 -1.78
CA LEU A 118 -7.86 1.87 -1.91
C LEU A 118 -7.90 0.44 -2.44
N ALA A 119 -8.78 -0.40 -1.89
CA ALA A 119 -8.92 -1.77 -2.37
C ALA A 119 -9.27 -1.82 -3.87
N MET A 120 -10.23 -0.99 -4.32
CA MET A 120 -10.58 -0.89 -5.74
C MET A 120 -9.41 -0.35 -6.57
N ARG A 121 -8.71 0.67 -6.11
CA ARG A 121 -7.53 1.21 -6.80
C ARG A 121 -6.48 0.13 -7.00
N TYR A 122 -6.10 -0.59 -5.95
CA TYR A 122 -5.09 -1.65 -6.04
C TYR A 122 -5.56 -2.84 -6.88
N MET A 123 -6.85 -3.18 -6.84
CA MET A 123 -7.42 -4.15 -7.78
C MET A 123 -7.24 -3.71 -9.23
N THR A 124 -7.42 -2.42 -9.56
CA THR A 124 -7.14 -1.92 -10.92
C THR A 124 -5.66 -1.86 -11.27
N GLU A 125 -4.75 -1.78 -10.30
CA GLU A 125 -3.31 -1.92 -10.58
C GLU A 125 -2.94 -3.37 -10.87
N LEU A 126 -3.52 -4.33 -10.14
CA LEU A 126 -3.35 -5.76 -10.39
C LEU A 126 -3.99 -6.23 -11.71
N PHE A 127 -5.18 -5.70 -12.03
CA PHE A 127 -5.92 -6.03 -13.24
C PHE A 127 -6.31 -4.75 -13.99
N PRO A 128 -5.41 -4.19 -14.81
CA PRO A 128 -5.64 -2.94 -15.54
C PRO A 128 -6.89 -2.94 -16.43
N ILE A 129 -7.35 -4.12 -16.87
CA ILE A 129 -8.59 -4.27 -17.63
C ILE A 129 -9.85 -3.78 -16.88
N MET A 130 -9.79 -3.68 -15.55
CA MET A 130 -10.89 -3.15 -14.74
C MET A 130 -10.93 -1.63 -14.67
N LYS A 131 -9.92 -0.92 -15.22
CA LYS A 131 -9.96 0.55 -15.33
C LYS A 131 -11.08 0.91 -16.32
N SER A 132 -12.28 1.21 -15.82
CA SER A 132 -13.38 1.69 -16.67
C SER A 132 -13.14 3.15 -17.03
N GLY A 133 -13.02 3.41 -18.32
CA GLY A 133 -12.71 4.71 -18.90
C GLY A 133 -11.83 4.49 -20.12
N SER A 134 -12.13 5.14 -21.23
CA SER A 134 -11.24 5.10 -22.38
C SER A 134 -9.88 5.66 -21.95
N SER A 135 -8.80 4.90 -22.16
CA SER A 135 -7.44 5.45 -22.12
C SER A 135 -7.20 6.46 -23.26
N GLU A 136 -8.22 6.70 -24.08
CA GLU A 136 -8.27 7.74 -25.08
C GLU A 136 -9.24 8.83 -24.63
N CYS A 137 -8.71 10.03 -24.36
CA CYS A 137 -9.49 11.23 -24.67
C CYS A 137 -9.58 11.28 -26.20
N SER A 138 -10.64 10.72 -26.77
CA SER A 138 -10.92 10.95 -28.19
C SER A 138 -11.32 12.41 -28.36
N ASP A 139 -10.37 13.25 -28.75
CA ASP A 139 -10.57 14.67 -29.15
C ASP A 139 -11.35 14.79 -30.48
N LEU A 140 -12.26 13.85 -30.76
CA LEU A 140 -13.20 13.97 -31.86
C LEU A 140 -14.57 14.26 -31.26
N LYS A 141 -14.86 15.56 -31.23
CA LYS A 141 -16.20 16.09 -31.35
C LYS A 141 -16.94 15.28 -32.42
N ASP A 142 -17.87 14.44 -32.03
CA ASP A 142 -19.02 14.11 -32.87
C ASP A 142 -20.16 13.63 -31.98
N ASN A 143 -21.07 14.58 -31.73
CA ASN A 143 -22.54 14.50 -31.60
C ASN A 143 -23.26 13.14 -31.63
N SER A 144 -22.72 12.10 -31.01
CA SER A 144 -23.32 10.78 -30.99
C SER A 144 -24.18 10.65 -29.74
N SER A 145 -25.50 10.70 -29.97
CA SER A 145 -26.53 10.43 -28.96
C SER A 145 -26.26 9.10 -28.26
N SER A 146 -26.15 9.13 -26.94
CA SER A 146 -26.12 7.92 -26.12
C SER A 146 -27.37 7.08 -26.39
N VAL A 147 -27.18 5.92 -27.00
CA VAL A 147 -28.12 4.80 -26.91
C VAL A 147 -27.72 4.02 -25.67
N ILE A 148 -28.45 4.23 -24.58
CA ILE A 148 -28.47 3.28 -23.46
C ILE A 148 -29.44 2.17 -23.91
N GLY A 149 -28.89 1.00 -24.22
CA GLY A 149 -29.66 -0.15 -24.66
C GLY A 149 -30.44 -0.80 -23.52
N THR A 150 -31.75 -0.90 -23.78
CA THR A 150 -32.75 -1.93 -23.40
C THR A 150 -32.79 -2.48 -21.98
#